data_AF-A0A3A6P8H1-F1
#
_entry.id   AF-A0A3A6P8H1-F1
#
_cell.length_a   1.000
_cell.length_b   1.000
_cell.length_c   1.000
_cell.angle_alpha   90.00
_cell.angle_beta   90.00
_cell.angle_gamma   90.00
#
_symmetry.space_group_name_H-M   'P 1'
#
loop_
_entity.id
_entity.type
_entity.pdbx_description
1 polymer ?
#
loop_
_entity_poly.entity_id
_entity_poly.type
_entity_poly.pdbx_seq_one_letter_code
_entity_poly.pdbx_strand_id
1 'polypeptide(L)'
;MNPPKTRLSAVALAYRGGDTAPQVVAKGRGLIAEEIIAQAKEHGVFVHESKELVALLMQVELDANIPPALYVAVAELLAWLYHIENPKTA
;
A
#
# COMPACT_ATOMS: atom_id res chain seq x y z
N MET A 1 -9.73 27.13 11.20
CA MET A 1 -9.72 25.93 12.05
C MET A 1 -9.54 24.75 11.11
N ASN A 2 -8.35 24.16 11.04
CA ASN A 2 -8.16 22.96 10.20
C ASN A 2 -9.06 21.85 10.75
N PRO A 3 -9.83 21.14 9.90
CA PRO A 3 -10.57 19.98 10.37
C PRO A 3 -9.59 19.01 11.05
N PRO A 4 -9.97 18.34 12.14
CA PRO A 4 -9.08 17.39 12.79
C PRO A 4 -8.64 16.38 11.74
N LYS A 5 -7.32 16.18 11.57
CA LYS A 5 -6.72 15.17 10.68
C LYS A 5 -7.30 13.80 11.05
N THR A 6 -8.43 13.45 10.47
CA THR A 6 -9.24 12.32 10.85
C THR A 6 -8.58 11.06 10.31
N ARG A 7 -7.87 10.34 11.20
CA ARG A 7 -7.57 8.90 11.05
C ARG A 7 -6.87 8.49 9.75
N LEU A 8 -5.98 9.33 9.21
CA LEU A 8 -5.13 8.93 8.08
C LEU A 8 -4.38 7.66 8.47
N SER A 9 -4.46 6.64 7.63
CA SER A 9 -3.76 5.36 7.81
C SER A 9 -3.01 5.07 6.51
N ALA A 10 -1.83 4.48 6.63
CA ALA A 10 -1.03 4.08 5.49
C ALA A 10 -0.43 2.70 5.74
N VAL A 11 -0.28 1.93 4.68
CA VAL A 11 0.39 0.63 4.68
C VAL A 11 1.32 0.60 3.46
N ALA A 12 2.57 0.20 3.67
CA ALA A 12 3.54 -0.05 2.61
C ALA A 12 3.68 -1.56 2.42
N LEU A 13 3.63 -1.99 1.16
CA LEU A 13 3.79 -3.37 0.76
C LEU A 13 5.10 -3.54 -0.01
N ALA A 14 5.79 -4.65 0.20
CA ALA A 14 6.94 -5.04 -0.60
C ALA A 14 6.77 -6.45 -1.13
N TYR A 15 7.19 -6.68 -2.37
CA TYR A 15 7.26 -8.01 -2.96
C TYR A 15 8.73 -8.33 -3.22
N ARG A 16 9.28 -9.36 -2.57
CA ARG A 16 10.65 -9.81 -2.84
C ARG A 16 10.61 -11.01 -3.78
N GLY A 17 11.63 -11.13 -4.63
CA GLY A 17 11.72 -12.23 -5.58
C GLY A 17 11.66 -13.59 -4.88
N GLY A 18 10.69 -14.43 -5.26
CA GLY A 18 10.45 -15.74 -4.64
C GLY A 18 9.30 -15.77 -3.64
N ASP A 19 8.75 -14.61 -3.24
CA ASP A 19 7.60 -14.56 -2.33
C ASP A 19 6.31 -14.95 -3.05
N THR A 20 5.40 -15.61 -2.35
CA THR A 20 4.07 -15.96 -2.89
C THR A 20 3.06 -14.83 -2.76
N ALA A 21 3.33 -13.84 -1.91
CA ALA A 21 2.48 -12.69 -1.67
C ALA A 21 3.29 -11.50 -1.13
N PRO A 22 2.83 -10.25 -1.34
CA PRO A 22 3.48 -9.07 -0.77
C PRO A 22 3.48 -9.07 0.76
N GLN A 23 4.58 -8.60 1.35
CA GLN A 23 4.78 -8.39 2.78
C GLN A 23 4.39 -6.98 3.19
N VAL A 24 3.77 -6.83 4.36
CA VAL A 24 3.57 -5.52 5.01
C VAL A 24 4.88 -5.09 5.66
N VAL A 25 5.55 -4.09 5.08
CA VAL A 25 6.87 -3.60 5.55
C VAL A 25 6.78 -2.32 6.38
N ALA A 26 5.66 -1.60 6.28
CA ALA A 26 5.36 -0.48 7.18
C ALA A 26 3.84 -0.31 7.30
N LYS A 27 3.37 0.12 8.47
CA LYS A 27 1.98 0.53 8.68
C LYS A 27 1.89 1.58 9.77
N GLY A 28 0.96 2.52 9.65
CA GLY A 28 0.87 3.64 10.58
C GLY A 28 -0.45 4.38 10.53
N ARG A 29 -0.66 5.24 11.54
CA ARG A 29 -1.78 6.19 11.61
C ARG A 29 -1.27 7.58 11.94
N GLY A 30 -2.03 8.61 11.56
CA GLY A 30 -1.70 10.01 11.85
C GLY A 30 -0.32 10.37 11.30
N LEU A 31 0.56 10.91 12.15
CA LEU A 31 1.90 11.35 11.75
C LEU A 31 2.75 10.24 11.12
N ILE A 32 2.63 8.99 11.61
CA ILE A 32 3.37 7.87 11.01
C ILE A 32 2.86 7.56 9.60
N ALA A 33 1.55 7.66 9.37
CA ALA A 33 0.98 7.46 8.04
C ALA A 33 1.44 8.57 7.07
N GLU A 34 1.50 9.81 7.55
CA GLU A 34 2.02 10.95 6.78
C GLU A 34 3.48 10.73 6.40
N GLU A 35 4.31 10.27 7.34
CA GLU A 35 5.72 9.98 7.08
C GLU A 35 5.90 8.85 6.08
N ILE A 36 5.14 7.75 6.21
CA ILE A 36 5.17 6.65 5.23
C ILE A 36 4.86 7.16 3.81
N ILE A 37 3.83 8.00 3.67
CA ILE A 37 3.43 8.56 2.37
C ILE A 37 4.50 9.53 1.85
N ALA A 38 5.09 10.35 2.71
CA ALA A 38 6.14 11.28 2.35
C ALA A 38 7.38 10.54 1.83
N GLN A 39 7.86 9.54 2.57
CA GLN A 39 8.99 8.70 2.19
C GLN A 39 8.71 7.94 0.88
N ALA A 40 7.51 7.38 0.71
CA ALA A 40 7.13 6.72 -0.53
C ALA A 40 7.24 7.67 -1.74
N LYS A 41 6.72 8.89 -1.62
CA LYS A 41 6.81 9.92 -2.68
C LYS A 41 8.24 10.36 -2.96
N GLU A 42 9.04 10.58 -1.92
CA GLU A 42 10.45 10.98 -2.04
C GLU A 42 11.28 9.94 -2.81
N HIS A 43 10.98 8.65 -2.59
CA HIS A 43 11.68 7.54 -3.24
C HIS A 43 11.02 7.07 -4.55
N GLY A 44 10.00 7.77 -5.05
CA GLY A 44 9.30 7.39 -6.29
C GLY A 44 8.49 6.10 -6.19
N VAL A 45 8.13 5.66 -4.98
CA VAL A 45 7.23 4.53 -4.75
C VAL A 45 5.80 4.97 -4.99
N PHE A 46 5.06 4.19 -5.78
CA PHE A 46 3.67 4.48 -6.10
C PHE A 46 2.79 4.53 -4.83
N VAL A 47 1.92 5.54 -4.74
CA VAL A 47 0.97 5.73 -3.63
C VAL A 47 -0.46 5.67 -4.17
N HIS A 48 -1.22 4.69 -3.70
CA HIS A 48 -2.63 4.53 -4.01
C HIS A 48 -3.52 4.92 -2.83
N GLU A 49 -4.59 5.67 -3.08
CA GLU A 49 -5.58 6.02 -2.06
C GLU A 49 -6.80 5.11 -2.17
N SER A 50 -6.98 4.23 -1.19
CA SER A 50 -8.19 3.40 -1.05
C SER A 50 -8.49 3.19 0.43
N LYS A 51 -9.62 3.71 0.90
CA LYS A 51 -10.01 3.63 2.31
C LYS A 51 -10.30 2.19 2.73
N GLU A 52 -10.98 1.45 1.87
CA GLU A 52 -11.39 0.06 2.11
C GLU A 52 -10.16 -0.86 2.17
N LEU A 53 -9.28 -0.78 1.17
CA LEU A 53 -8.08 -1.62 1.12
C LEU A 53 -7.13 -1.33 2.28
N VAL A 54 -6.93 -0.04 2.63
CA VAL A 54 -6.11 0.33 3.79
C VAL A 54 -6.72 -0.22 5.08
N ALA A 55 -8.05 -0.14 5.27
CA ALA A 55 -8.68 -0.68 6.47
C ALA A 55 -8.51 -2.21 6.63
N LEU A 56 -8.46 -2.95 5.51
CA LEU A 56 -8.17 -4.38 5.50
C LEU A 56 -6.69 -4.66 5.77
N LEU A 57 -5.78 -3.97 5.08
CA LEU A 57 -4.34 -4.14 5.22
C LEU A 57 -3.84 -3.75 6.62
N MET A 58 -4.49 -2.78 7.28
CA MET A 58 -4.17 -2.40 8.66
C MET A 58 -4.42 -3.51 9.68
N GLN A 59 -5.17 -4.56 9.33
CA GLN A 59 -5.39 -5.75 10.18
C GLN A 59 -4.31 -6.82 10.00
N VAL A 60 -3.46 -6.70 8.97
CA VAL A 60 -2.35 -7.62 8.71
C VAL A 60 -1.17 -7.25 9.61
N GLU A 61 -0.50 -8.25 10.17
CA GLU A 61 0.67 -8.01 11.03
C GLU A 61 1.85 -7.39 10.27
N LEU A 62 2.65 -6.59 10.97
CA LEU A 62 3.90 -6.08 10.40
C LEU A 62 4.82 -7.28 10.12
N ASP A 63 5.56 -7.22 9.02
CA ASP A 63 6.43 -8.30 8.52
C ASP A 63 5.69 -9.59 8.13
N ALA A 64 4.36 -9.61 8.14
CA ALA A 64 3.57 -10.72 7.61
C ALA A 64 3.25 -10.49 6.12
N ASN A 65 3.13 -11.59 5.39
CA ASN A 65 2.53 -11.58 4.06
C ASN A 65 1.03 -11.29 4.16
N ILE A 66 0.49 -10.59 3.17
CA ILE A 66 -0.97 -10.39 3.08
C ILE A 66 -1.68 -11.76 3.04
N PRO A 67 -2.89 -11.88 3.61
CA PRO A 67 -3.63 -13.12 3.57
C PRO A 67 -4.24 -13.37 2.17
N PRO A 68 -4.53 -14.63 1.80
CA PRO A 68 -5.13 -14.99 0.51
C PRO A 68 -6.39 -14.20 0.14
N ALA A 69 -7.20 -13.82 1.13
CA ALA A 69 -8.40 -13.01 0.93
C ALA A 69 -8.14 -11.63 0.30
N LEU A 70 -6.91 -11.12 0.38
CA LEU A 70 -6.52 -9.83 -0.18
C LEU A 70 -5.71 -9.95 -1.49
N TYR A 71 -5.44 -11.17 -1.96
CA TYR A 71 -4.59 -11.39 -3.13
C TYR A 71 -5.16 -10.74 -4.39
N VAL A 72 -6.46 -10.92 -4.64
CA VAL A 72 -7.11 -10.37 -5.84
C VAL A 72 -7.01 -8.85 -5.87
N ALA A 73 -7.40 -8.18 -4.78
CA ALA A 73 -7.37 -6.72 -4.69
C ALA A 73 -5.95 -6.15 -4.88
N VAL A 74 -4.94 -6.78 -4.28
CA VAL A 74 -3.55 -6.34 -4.43
C VAL A 74 -2.99 -6.67 -5.81
N ALA A 75 -3.34 -7.81 -6.40
CA ALA A 75 -2.94 -8.17 -7.76
C ALA A 75 -3.53 -7.21 -8.81
N GLU A 76 -4.80 -6.82 -8.67
CA GLU A 76 -5.45 -5.83 -9.53
C GLU A 76 -4.73 -4.47 -9.46
N LEU A 77 -4.37 -4.03 -8.24
CA LEU A 77 -3.62 -2.80 -8.04
C LEU A 77 -2.25 -2.85 -8.74
N LEU A 78 -1.52 -3.97 -8.60
CA LEU A 78 -0.22 -4.16 -9.23
C LEU A 78 -0.33 -4.25 -10.77
N ALA A 79 -1.34 -4.94 -11.28
CA ALA A 79 -1.58 -5.03 -12.72
C ALA A 79 -1.90 -3.66 -13.33
N TRP A 80 -2.72 -2.87 -12.65
CA TRP A 80 -3.01 -1.50 -13.05
C TRP A 80 -1.77 -0.60 -13.00
N LEU A 81 -0.93 -0.72 -11.95
CA LEU A 81 0.33 0.00 -11.85
C LEU A 81 1.27 -0.34 -13.01
N TYR A 82 1.43 -1.62 -13.32
CA TYR A 82 2.25 -2.08 -14.44
C TYR A 82 1.77 -1.53 -15.78
N HIS A 83 0.45 -1.44 -15.99
CA HIS A 83 -0.12 -0.87 -17.21
C HIS A 83 0.19 0.62 -17.36
N ILE A 84 0.19 1.38 -16.26
CA ILE A 84 0.52 2.81 -16.27
C ILE A 84 2.00 3.06 -16.50
N GLU A 85 2.86 2.22 -15.92
CA GLU A 85 4.31 2.31 -16.13
C GLU A 85 4.73 1.86 -17.53
N ASN A 86 3.96 0.96 -18.16
CA ASN A 86 4.24 0.39 -19.48
C ASN A 86 3.08 0.59 -20.47
N PRO A 87 2.77 1.83 -20.88
CA PRO A 87 1.61 2.12 -21.73
C PRO A 87 1.72 1.58 -23.19
N LYS A 88 2.80 0.87 -23.54
CA LYS A 88 3.09 0.37 -24.91
C LYS A 88 2.73 -1.10 -25.16
N THR A 89 1.99 -1.76 -24.27
CA THR A 89 1.59 -3.18 -24.43
C THR A 89 0.08 -3.39 -24.64
N ALA A 90 -0.65 -2.37 -25.11
CA ALA A 90 -2.05 -2.52 -25.55
C ALA A 90 -2.13 -2.57 -27.09
#